data_AF-A0A9Q8P2G2-F1
#
_entry.id   AF-A0A9Q8P2G2-F1
#
_cell.length_a   1.000
_cell.length_b   1.000
_cell.length_c   1.000
_cell.angle_alpha   90.00
_cell.angle_beta   90.00
_cell.angle_gamma   90.00
#
_symmetry.space_group_name_H-M   'P 1'
#
loop_
_entity.id
_entity.type
_entity.pdbx_description
1 polymer ?
#
loop_
_entity_poly.entity_id
_entity_poly.type
_entity_poly.pdbx_seq_one_letter_code
_entity_poly.pdbx_strand_id
1 'polypeptide(L)'
;MSCALERVSTRQTSKAATCLPLELQQLVFSDLDVKSFFAARKVCKYWNFASTDAVPLAKQLRKLPILPPVQASDADPNELENLFDEAAHTLMIGVKPERAWDTPGSLTRPAKMGFPITPRVVATSSGDRTVTLSGREIALFDTSGEMPRCISQRPLNDLKETIGSGPWLKVQPNSYNELALSSDGRLLAVAQERTIQIYDLLAEPDSFSINRYASSATGHYICGLDFEQDDHVLRVRLSGKGTVLYLGTPAERRGSNATMEHWKSKAGLKHTFLDSSLLSILDASTDPGQMVRISGVQILKLFEDGWLFAGQRHGGGESSHYILGHVKTSVLDNTEVLAAESRTVTVLARLESYLSSWDFTLEASFDCGVGIWENMPSAHEHHPRFTISADNSFLALAERDKKRIRPAPLTQLFVYRLPQLSAASMARVTPDGQDRWVVKCESLGKLESEQKGIVEQAAVVSKKMKWTIPRIPLCLSTLQGDVTDLAFTTIDRRTSSISATTVETTRTWLLHEM
;
A
#
# COMPACT_ATOMS: atom_id res chain seq x y z
N MET A 1 -17.38 56.17 5.75
CA MET A 1 -18.01 55.61 4.55
C MET A 1 -17.78 54.10 4.56
N SER A 2 -18.77 53.34 5.04
CA SER A 2 -18.73 51.88 5.11
C SER A 2 -19.41 51.30 3.87
N CYS A 3 -18.65 50.64 3.00
CA CYS A 3 -19.20 49.90 1.87
C CYS A 3 -19.74 48.57 2.41
N ALA A 4 -21.05 48.46 2.55
CA ALA A 4 -21.71 47.21 2.91
C ALA A 4 -21.70 46.29 1.68
N LEU A 5 -20.92 45.21 1.74
CA LEU A 5 -21.02 44.10 0.81
C LEU A 5 -22.35 43.38 1.08
N GLU A 6 -23.40 43.75 0.34
CA GLU A 6 -24.62 42.94 0.26
C GLU A 6 -24.26 41.57 -0.33
N ARG A 7 -24.28 40.54 0.52
CA ARG A 7 -24.34 39.16 0.05
C ARG A 7 -25.70 38.97 -0.61
N VAL A 8 -25.73 39.09 -1.94
CA VAL A 8 -26.88 38.70 -2.74
C VAL A 8 -27.08 37.19 -2.55
N SER A 9 -28.04 36.81 -1.71
CA SER A 9 -28.53 35.45 -1.61
C SER A 9 -29.35 35.16 -2.86
N THR A 10 -28.71 34.64 -3.90
CA THR A 10 -29.41 34.09 -5.07
C THR A 10 -30.13 32.82 -4.63
N ARG A 11 -31.44 32.92 -4.36
CA ARG A 11 -32.31 31.76 -4.32
C ARG A 11 -32.32 31.14 -5.72
N GLN A 12 -31.54 30.07 -5.91
CA GLN A 12 -31.56 29.25 -7.11
C GLN A 12 -32.97 28.67 -7.28
N THR A 13 -33.74 29.21 -8.23
CA THR A 13 -35.00 28.59 -8.66
C THR A 13 -34.69 27.47 -9.67
N SER A 14 -35.55 26.46 -9.75
CA SER A 14 -35.40 25.35 -10.72
C SER A 14 -35.24 25.80 -12.18
N LYS A 15 -35.70 27.02 -12.52
CA LYS A 15 -35.56 27.65 -13.84
C LYS A 15 -34.12 28.07 -14.14
N ALA A 16 -33.33 28.49 -13.13
CA ALA A 16 -31.95 28.93 -13.33
C ALA A 16 -31.02 27.81 -13.82
N ALA A 17 -31.34 26.56 -13.47
CA ALA A 17 -30.57 25.39 -13.90
C ALA A 17 -30.78 25.01 -15.38
N THR A 18 -31.79 25.58 -16.06
CA THR A 18 -32.21 25.19 -17.42
C THR A 18 -32.36 26.37 -18.39
N CYS A 19 -31.73 27.51 -18.11
CA CYS A 19 -31.88 28.73 -18.92
C CYS A 19 -31.34 28.60 -20.36
N LEU A 20 -30.47 27.64 -20.63
CA LEU A 20 -29.92 27.38 -21.96
C LEU A 20 -30.68 26.24 -22.66
N PRO A 21 -30.84 26.26 -23.99
CA PRO A 21 -31.18 25.07 -24.78
C PRO A 21 -30.32 23.86 -24.40
N LEU A 22 -30.91 22.66 -24.45
CA LEU A 22 -30.27 21.41 -24.02
C LEU A 22 -28.94 21.18 -24.75
N GLU A 23 -28.91 21.47 -26.05
CA GLU A 23 -27.75 21.30 -26.92
C GLU A 23 -26.59 22.20 -26.48
N LEU A 24 -26.89 23.41 -26.02
CA LEU A 24 -25.89 24.33 -25.47
C LEU A 24 -25.38 23.85 -24.11
N GLN A 25 -26.24 23.26 -23.27
CA GLN A 25 -25.81 22.65 -22.01
C GLN A 25 -24.88 21.45 -22.26
N GLN A 26 -25.23 20.58 -23.22
CA GLN A 26 -24.43 19.43 -23.63
C GLN A 26 -23.09 19.84 -24.24
N LEU A 27 -23.06 20.94 -25.01
CA LEU A 27 -21.82 21.51 -25.53
C LEU A 27 -20.91 22.01 -24.39
N VAL A 28 -21.47 22.73 -23.41
CA VAL A 28 -20.72 23.15 -22.22
C VAL A 28 -20.15 21.95 -21.48
N PHE A 29 -20.96 20.92 -21.24
CA PHE A 29 -20.53 19.68 -20.58
C PHE A 29 -19.45 18.91 -21.34
N SER A 30 -19.47 18.97 -22.67
CA SER A 30 -18.46 18.38 -23.54
C SER A 30 -17.08 19.04 -23.36
N ASP A 31 -17.02 20.29 -22.92
CA ASP A 31 -15.78 21.05 -22.76
C ASP A 31 -15.30 21.16 -21.31
N LEU A 32 -16.11 20.73 -20.33
CA LEU A 32 -15.67 20.64 -18.94
C LEU A 32 -14.50 19.66 -18.77
N ASP A 33 -13.65 19.91 -17.77
CA ASP A 33 -12.76 18.88 -17.24
C ASP A 33 -13.57 17.78 -16.56
N VAL A 34 -12.97 16.60 -16.43
CA VAL A 34 -13.70 15.40 -15.98
C VAL A 34 -14.23 15.55 -14.54
N LYS A 35 -13.52 16.26 -13.67
CA LYS A 35 -13.96 16.48 -12.27
C LYS A 35 -15.13 17.46 -12.22
N SER A 36 -15.06 18.56 -12.97
CA SER A 36 -16.18 19.50 -13.07
C SER A 36 -17.40 18.88 -13.71
N PHE A 37 -17.23 18.04 -14.74
CA PHE A 37 -18.32 17.29 -15.35
C PHE A 37 -18.95 16.33 -14.34
N PHE A 38 -18.15 15.51 -13.63
CA PHE A 38 -18.64 14.63 -12.57
C PHE A 38 -19.42 15.40 -11.49
N ALA A 39 -18.90 16.55 -11.03
CA ALA A 39 -19.58 17.38 -10.06
C ALA A 39 -20.91 17.94 -10.61
N ALA A 40 -20.92 18.40 -11.87
CA ALA A 40 -22.12 18.94 -12.53
C ALA A 40 -23.26 17.92 -12.58
N ARG A 41 -22.96 16.64 -12.84
CA ARG A 41 -23.96 15.54 -12.80
C ARG A 41 -24.64 15.40 -11.44
N LYS A 42 -23.95 15.75 -10.36
CA LYS A 42 -24.44 15.65 -8.97
C LYS A 42 -25.14 16.91 -8.45
N VAL A 43 -25.17 18.00 -9.20
CA VAL A 43 -25.76 19.27 -8.75
C VAL A 43 -27.30 19.19 -8.67
N CYS A 44 -27.96 18.76 -9.76
CA CYS A 44 -29.41 18.65 -9.80
C CYS A 44 -29.89 17.68 -10.88
N LYS A 45 -31.15 17.25 -10.80
CA LYS A 45 -31.76 16.30 -11.75
C LYS A 45 -31.71 16.75 -13.22
N TYR A 46 -31.78 18.06 -13.48
CA TYR A 46 -31.78 18.59 -14.85
C TYR A 46 -30.39 18.55 -15.48
N TRP A 47 -29.36 18.88 -14.70
CA TRP A 47 -27.96 18.78 -15.14
C TRP A 47 -27.55 17.32 -15.30
N ASN A 48 -28.03 16.43 -14.41
CA ASN A 48 -27.85 15.01 -14.61
C ASN A 48 -28.47 14.56 -15.94
N PHE A 49 -29.72 14.91 -16.22
CA PHE A 49 -30.38 14.56 -17.49
C PHE A 49 -29.65 15.12 -18.72
N ALA A 50 -29.17 16.37 -18.68
CA ALA A 50 -28.41 16.94 -19.79
C ALA A 50 -27.03 16.28 -19.99
N SER A 51 -26.51 15.57 -18.99
CA SER A 51 -25.22 14.87 -19.03
C SER A 51 -25.28 13.43 -19.54
N THR A 52 -26.48 12.82 -19.66
CA THR A 52 -26.64 11.41 -20.06
C THR A 52 -26.58 11.18 -21.57
N ASP A 53 -26.36 12.23 -22.37
CA ASP A 53 -26.27 12.07 -23.82
C ASP A 53 -24.96 11.38 -24.23
N ALA A 54 -25.02 10.60 -25.31
CA ALA A 54 -23.88 9.78 -25.75
C ALA A 54 -22.68 10.62 -26.20
N VAL A 55 -22.90 11.79 -26.80
CA VAL A 55 -21.83 12.66 -27.30
C VAL A 55 -20.98 13.24 -26.16
N PRO A 56 -21.54 13.96 -25.17
CA PRO A 56 -20.76 14.47 -24.05
C PRO A 56 -20.13 13.33 -23.24
N LEU A 57 -20.85 12.22 -23.00
CA LEU A 57 -20.29 11.07 -22.26
C LEU A 57 -19.08 10.46 -22.97
N ALA A 58 -19.19 10.15 -24.26
CA ALA A 58 -18.07 9.59 -25.01
C ALA A 58 -16.87 10.54 -25.03
N LYS A 59 -17.10 11.85 -25.17
CA LYS A 59 -16.02 12.85 -25.13
C LYS A 59 -15.34 12.89 -23.76
N GLN A 60 -16.10 12.81 -22.67
CA GLN A 60 -15.54 12.76 -21.31
C GLN A 60 -14.80 11.44 -21.03
N LEU A 61 -15.33 10.31 -21.52
CA LEU A 61 -14.68 8.99 -21.40
C LEU A 61 -13.34 8.92 -22.16
N ARG A 62 -13.21 9.60 -23.31
CA ARG A 62 -11.91 9.72 -24.03
C ARG A 62 -10.85 10.52 -23.26
N LYS A 63 -11.25 11.34 -22.28
CA LYS A 63 -10.31 12.03 -21.38
C LYS A 63 -9.79 11.12 -20.26
N LEU A 64 -10.40 9.94 -20.09
CA LEU A 64 -10.03 8.98 -19.06
C LEU A 64 -9.12 7.88 -19.64
N PRO A 65 -8.25 7.28 -18.80
CA PRO A 65 -7.35 6.20 -19.19
C PRO A 65 -8.14 4.88 -19.36
N ILE A 66 -8.97 4.76 -20.39
CA ILE A 66 -9.83 3.60 -20.68
C ILE A 66 -9.39 2.98 -21.99
N LEU A 67 -9.24 1.66 -22.01
CA LEU A 67 -8.93 0.91 -23.23
C LEU A 67 -10.05 -0.08 -23.58
N PRO A 68 -10.45 -0.19 -24.85
CA PRO A 68 -10.11 0.70 -25.97
C PRO A 68 -10.73 2.10 -25.83
N PRO A 69 -10.27 3.12 -26.58
CA PRO A 69 -10.86 4.45 -26.57
C PRO A 69 -12.34 4.43 -26.95
N VAL A 70 -13.17 5.17 -26.20
CA VAL A 70 -14.64 5.15 -26.34
C VAL A 70 -15.12 6.08 -27.45
N GLN A 71 -16.05 5.62 -28.29
CA GLN A 71 -16.79 6.42 -29.26
C GLN A 71 -18.28 6.46 -28.92
N ALA A 72 -18.96 7.55 -29.30
CA ALA A 72 -20.41 7.71 -29.07
C ALA A 72 -21.26 6.67 -29.81
N SER A 73 -20.74 6.08 -30.89
CA SER A 73 -21.40 5.02 -31.65
C SER A 73 -21.20 3.62 -31.07
N ASP A 74 -20.32 3.45 -30.08
CA ASP A 74 -19.89 2.13 -29.63
C ASP A 74 -20.92 1.45 -28.71
N ALA A 75 -21.75 2.23 -28.03
CA ALA A 75 -22.66 1.75 -27.00
C ALA A 75 -23.93 2.61 -26.91
N ASP A 76 -24.93 2.09 -26.19
CA ASP A 76 -26.08 2.89 -25.82
C ASP A 76 -25.72 3.94 -24.73
N PRO A 77 -26.49 5.04 -24.59
CA PRO A 77 -26.19 6.07 -23.59
C PRO A 77 -26.14 5.56 -22.14
N ASN A 78 -26.92 4.52 -21.80
CA ASN A 78 -26.94 3.95 -20.45
C ASN A 78 -25.68 3.12 -20.17
N GLU A 79 -25.18 2.38 -21.17
CA GLU A 79 -23.92 1.64 -21.13
C GLU A 79 -22.74 2.62 -20.96
N LEU A 80 -22.76 3.76 -21.68
CA LEU A 80 -21.77 4.82 -21.51
C LEU A 80 -21.88 5.51 -20.13
N GLU A 81 -23.09 5.71 -19.62
CA GLU A 81 -23.31 6.27 -18.29
C GLU A 81 -22.75 5.34 -17.21
N ASN A 82 -23.08 4.05 -17.27
CA ASN A 82 -22.56 3.04 -16.35
C ASN A 82 -21.04 2.94 -16.42
N LEU A 83 -20.46 2.99 -17.62
CA LEU A 83 -19.01 2.98 -17.82
C LEU A 83 -18.36 4.23 -17.21
N PHE A 84 -18.97 5.41 -17.38
CA PHE A 84 -18.46 6.63 -16.77
C PHE A 84 -18.54 6.54 -15.24
N ASP A 85 -19.63 6.03 -14.68
CA ASP A 85 -19.79 5.88 -13.24
C ASP A 85 -18.78 4.88 -12.67
N GLU A 86 -18.54 3.76 -13.36
CA GLU A 86 -17.49 2.78 -13.01
C GLU A 86 -16.09 3.40 -13.09
N ALA A 87 -15.81 4.18 -14.14
CA ALA A 87 -14.53 4.85 -14.32
C ALA A 87 -14.31 5.94 -13.27
N ALA A 88 -15.33 6.77 -13.02
CA ALA A 88 -15.29 7.82 -12.00
C ALA A 88 -15.09 7.23 -10.59
N HIS A 89 -15.68 6.06 -10.33
CA HIS A 89 -15.49 5.33 -9.08
C HIS A 89 -14.07 4.75 -8.96
N THR A 90 -13.62 4.02 -9.98
CA THR A 90 -12.34 3.31 -9.97
C THR A 90 -11.15 4.26 -9.97
N LEU A 91 -11.24 5.36 -10.72
CA LEU A 91 -10.21 6.40 -10.82
C LEU A 91 -10.36 7.50 -9.76
N MET A 92 -11.31 7.34 -8.83
CA MET A 92 -11.51 8.24 -7.69
C MET A 92 -11.73 9.71 -8.09
N ILE A 93 -12.40 9.97 -9.21
CA ILE A 93 -12.66 11.33 -9.72
C ILE A 93 -13.47 12.15 -8.72
N GLY A 94 -14.41 11.50 -8.02
CA GLY A 94 -15.25 12.10 -6.99
C GLY A 94 -14.64 12.15 -5.58
N VAL A 95 -13.39 11.72 -5.41
CA VAL A 95 -12.72 11.70 -4.10
C VAL A 95 -11.92 12.97 -3.93
N LYS A 96 -12.21 13.74 -2.88
CA LYS A 96 -11.45 14.94 -2.52
C LYS A 96 -10.58 14.66 -1.29
N PRO A 97 -9.25 14.69 -1.41
CA PRO A 97 -8.37 14.64 -0.25
C PRO A 97 -8.30 16.02 0.42
N GLU A 98 -8.52 16.08 1.73
CA GLU A 98 -8.33 17.25 2.57
C GLU A 98 -7.23 16.95 3.60
N ARG A 99 -6.27 17.87 3.76
CA ARG A 99 -5.16 17.68 4.70
C ARG A 99 -5.53 18.22 6.07
N ALA A 100 -5.46 17.37 7.08
CA ALA A 100 -5.58 17.76 8.48
C ALA A 100 -4.25 18.31 9.03
N TRP A 101 -4.29 18.87 10.25
CA TRP A 101 -3.10 19.39 10.91
C TRP A 101 -2.07 18.30 11.22
N ASP A 102 -0.80 18.63 11.01
CA ASP A 102 0.31 17.74 11.33
C ASP A 102 0.43 17.58 12.85
N THR A 103 0.69 16.35 13.29
CA THR A 103 0.92 16.01 14.70
C THR A 103 2.36 15.51 14.89
N PRO A 104 2.91 15.55 16.12
CA PRO A 104 4.25 15.03 16.40
C PRO A 104 4.38 13.53 16.03
N GLY A 105 5.51 13.15 15.44
CA GLY A 105 5.88 11.76 15.22
C GLY A 105 6.45 11.08 16.48
N SER A 106 6.87 9.83 16.34
CA SER A 106 7.28 8.98 17.47
C SER A 106 8.54 9.48 18.20
N LEU A 107 9.51 10.08 17.48
CA LEU A 107 10.75 10.59 18.06
C LEU A 107 10.74 12.10 18.31
N THR A 108 9.67 12.83 17.98
CA THR A 108 9.61 14.28 18.18
C THR A 108 9.70 14.67 19.65
N ARG A 109 8.99 13.94 20.52
CA ARG A 109 9.03 14.21 21.96
C ARG A 109 10.38 13.78 22.57
N PRO A 110 10.90 12.56 22.33
CA PRO A 110 12.25 12.19 22.75
C PRO A 110 13.34 13.17 22.27
N ALA A 111 13.26 13.65 21.03
CA ALA A 111 14.22 14.61 20.50
C ALA A 111 14.24 15.94 21.29
N LYS A 112 13.07 16.43 21.69
CA LYS A 112 12.96 17.62 22.57
C LYS A 112 13.58 17.40 23.95
N MET A 113 13.65 16.15 24.41
CA MET A 113 14.28 15.75 25.67
C MET A 113 15.79 15.48 25.54
N GLY A 114 16.37 15.66 24.35
CA GLY A 114 17.80 15.51 24.10
C GLY A 114 18.24 14.17 23.50
N PHE A 115 17.30 13.28 23.15
CA PHE A 115 17.66 12.04 22.45
C PHE A 115 17.96 12.32 20.96
N PRO A 116 19.07 11.83 20.40
CA PRO A 116 19.39 12.04 19.00
C PRO A 116 18.51 11.15 18.11
N ILE A 117 18.01 11.69 16.99
CA ILE A 117 17.26 10.93 15.99
C ILE A 117 18.27 10.09 15.18
N THR A 118 18.48 8.85 15.63
CA THR A 118 19.41 7.90 15.00
C THR A 118 18.77 6.51 14.95
N PRO A 119 19.22 5.60 14.07
CA PRO A 119 18.69 4.23 14.02
C PRO A 119 18.83 3.43 15.32
N ARG A 120 19.64 3.92 16.27
CA ARG A 120 19.85 3.30 17.59
C ARG A 120 18.86 3.79 18.65
N VAL A 121 17.95 4.68 18.29
CA VAL A 121 16.91 5.20 19.17
C VAL A 121 15.56 4.88 18.54
N VAL A 122 14.76 4.09 19.25
CA VAL A 122 13.40 3.73 18.83
C VAL A 122 12.42 4.11 19.94
N ALA A 123 11.20 4.49 19.58
CA ALA A 123 10.17 4.85 20.54
C ALA A 123 8.83 4.22 20.14
N THR A 124 7.91 4.16 21.10
CA THR A 124 6.52 3.75 20.82
C THR A 124 5.86 4.75 19.88
N SER A 125 4.75 4.37 19.25
CA SER A 125 4.00 5.26 18.35
C SER A 125 3.60 6.59 19.00
N SER A 126 3.33 6.59 20.32
CA SER A 126 3.03 7.78 21.10
C SER A 126 4.27 8.58 21.53
N GLY A 127 5.46 7.98 21.47
CA GLY A 127 6.70 8.56 22.01
C GLY A 127 6.78 8.56 23.54
N ASP A 128 5.93 7.79 24.23
CA ASP A 128 5.90 7.72 25.70
C ASP A 128 7.02 6.86 26.28
N ARG A 129 7.53 5.90 25.49
CA ARG A 129 8.66 5.07 25.86
C ARG A 129 9.70 5.12 24.77
N THR A 130 10.95 5.27 25.17
CA THR A 130 12.09 5.39 24.27
C THR A 130 13.16 4.40 24.67
N VAL A 131 13.71 3.69 23.70
CA VAL A 131 14.81 2.75 23.89
C VAL A 131 16.02 3.22 23.12
N THR A 132 17.18 3.21 23.77
CA THR A 132 18.46 3.55 23.14
C THR A 132 19.38 2.34 23.18
N LEU A 133 20.11 2.09 22.10
CA LEU A 133 21.21 1.14 22.06
C LEU A 133 22.55 1.88 21.98
N SER A 134 23.24 1.98 23.11
CA SER A 134 24.53 2.66 23.25
C SER A 134 25.66 1.65 23.39
N GLY A 135 26.33 1.33 22.28
CA GLY A 135 27.35 0.29 22.26
C GLY A 135 26.75 -1.09 22.48
N ARG A 136 26.97 -1.68 23.67
CA ARG A 136 26.41 -2.98 24.08
C ARG A 136 25.34 -2.85 25.16
N GLU A 137 24.84 -1.64 25.41
CA GLU A 137 23.87 -1.39 26.48
C GLU A 137 22.54 -0.95 25.89
N ILE A 138 21.48 -1.67 26.25
CA ILE A 138 20.09 -1.32 25.96
C ILE A 138 19.56 -0.57 27.18
N ALA A 139 19.04 0.64 26.97
CA ALA A 139 18.42 1.43 28.03
C ALA A 139 16.99 1.81 27.62
N LEU A 140 16.02 1.55 28.50
CA LEU A 140 14.62 1.93 28.36
C LEU A 140 14.35 3.19 29.20
N PHE A 141 13.73 4.19 28.59
CA PHE A 141 13.35 5.45 29.20
C PHE A 141 11.84 5.65 29.14
N ASP A 142 11.29 6.16 30.23
CA ASP A 142 9.99 6.81 30.25
C ASP A 142 10.15 8.24 29.73
N THR A 143 9.47 8.55 28.63
CA THR A 143 9.43 9.86 27.97
C THR A 143 8.01 10.43 27.94
N SER A 144 7.12 9.96 28.81
CA SER A 144 5.77 10.51 28.98
C SER A 144 5.74 11.83 29.76
N GLY A 145 6.68 12.03 30.69
CA GLY A 145 6.77 13.22 31.56
C GLY A 145 7.56 14.38 30.96
N GLU A 146 7.94 15.35 31.80
CA GLU A 146 8.76 16.51 31.38
C GLU A 146 10.25 16.17 31.23
N MET A 147 10.74 15.22 32.02
CA MET A 147 12.14 14.76 31.99
C MET A 147 12.20 13.25 31.73
N PRO A 148 13.19 12.79 30.95
CA PRO A 148 13.33 11.37 30.68
C PRO A 148 13.81 10.61 31.92
N ARG A 149 13.12 9.52 32.25
CA ARG A 149 13.50 8.66 33.38
C ARG A 149 13.95 7.30 32.89
N CYS A 150 15.17 6.89 33.22
CA CYS A 150 15.63 5.53 32.95
C CYS A 150 14.84 4.53 33.80
N ILE A 151 14.17 3.58 33.15
CA ILE A 151 13.40 2.50 33.78
C ILE A 151 14.30 1.29 33.99
N SER A 152 15.03 0.89 32.94
CA SER A 152 15.87 -0.30 32.96
C SER A 152 17.06 -0.17 32.02
N GLN A 153 18.14 -0.86 32.39
CA GLN A 153 19.35 -1.01 31.60
C GLN A 153 19.74 -2.47 31.57
N ARG A 154 20.17 -2.95 30.41
CA ARG A 154 20.65 -4.33 30.27
C ARG A 154 21.68 -4.48 29.16
N PRO A 155 22.62 -5.43 29.29
CA PRO A 155 23.59 -5.70 28.25
C PRO A 155 22.94 -6.42 27.05
N LEU A 156 23.45 -6.11 25.86
CA LEU A 156 23.15 -6.81 24.63
C LEU A 156 23.84 -8.18 24.65
N ASN A 157 23.10 -9.20 24.26
CA ASN A 157 23.54 -10.58 24.27
C ASN A 157 24.42 -10.90 23.05
N ASP A 158 25.68 -10.44 23.06
CA ASP A 158 26.66 -10.67 22.01
C ASP A 158 27.48 -11.95 22.26
N LEU A 159 26.78 -13.08 22.44
CA LEU A 159 27.30 -14.36 22.94
C LEU A 159 28.35 -15.08 22.05
N LYS A 160 28.90 -14.43 21.01
CA LYS A 160 29.97 -15.02 20.17
C LYS A 160 31.33 -14.36 20.32
N GLU A 161 31.41 -13.21 20.98
CA GLU A 161 32.68 -12.57 21.25
C GLU A 161 33.06 -12.85 22.70
N THR A 162 33.65 -14.02 22.93
CA THR A 162 34.42 -14.30 24.15
C THR A 162 35.31 -13.10 24.41
N ILE A 163 34.97 -12.32 25.44
CA ILE A 163 35.84 -11.28 25.96
C ILE A 163 37.03 -12.02 26.55
N GLY A 164 38.10 -12.14 25.78
CA GLY A 164 39.41 -12.27 26.39
C GLY A 164 39.57 -11.04 27.27
N SER A 165 39.66 -11.22 28.58
CA SER A 165 39.90 -10.17 29.57
C SER A 165 41.32 -9.61 29.49
N GLY A 166 41.86 -9.49 28.27
CA GLY A 166 43.17 -8.99 27.95
C GLY A 166 43.06 -7.58 27.36
N PRO A 167 43.99 -6.65 27.69
CA PRO A 167 43.96 -5.27 27.22
C PRO A 167 44.14 -5.08 25.69
N TRP A 168 44.33 -6.16 24.93
CA TRP A 168 44.79 -6.12 23.53
C TRP A 168 43.77 -6.54 22.47
N LEU A 169 42.60 -7.09 22.84
CA LEU A 169 41.57 -7.53 21.90
C LEU A 169 40.16 -7.13 22.39
N LYS A 170 39.89 -5.83 22.48
CA LYS A 170 38.51 -5.34 22.59
C LYS A 170 37.88 -5.40 21.20
N VAL A 171 37.14 -6.45 20.92
CA VAL A 171 36.34 -6.50 19.70
C VAL A 171 35.27 -5.42 19.81
N GLN A 172 35.18 -4.58 18.79
CA GLN A 172 34.23 -3.47 18.77
C GLN A 172 32.81 -4.03 18.62
N PRO A 173 31.82 -3.51 19.35
CA PRO A 173 30.43 -3.93 19.17
C PRO A 173 30.00 -3.74 17.72
N ASN A 174 29.20 -4.68 17.22
CA ASN A 174 28.68 -4.59 15.87
C ASN A 174 27.97 -3.25 15.68
N SER A 175 28.36 -2.53 14.62
CA SER A 175 27.86 -1.19 14.36
C SER A 175 26.46 -1.20 13.73
N TYR A 176 26.08 -2.31 13.10
CA TYR A 176 24.86 -2.48 12.34
C TYR A 176 23.83 -3.32 13.10
N ASN A 177 22.91 -2.64 13.79
CA ASN A 177 21.80 -3.27 14.51
C ASN A 177 20.49 -2.64 14.03
N GLU A 178 19.52 -3.49 13.69
CA GLU A 178 18.14 -3.06 13.44
C GLU A 178 17.32 -3.28 14.70
N LEU A 179 16.47 -2.30 15.03
CA LEU A 179 15.68 -2.27 16.26
C LEU A 179 14.19 -2.18 15.92
N ALA A 180 13.37 -2.96 16.63
CA ALA A 180 11.93 -2.79 16.66
C ALA A 180 11.44 -2.85 18.10
N LEU A 181 10.58 -1.90 18.47
CA LEU A 181 9.95 -1.82 19.78
C LEU A 181 8.49 -2.23 19.64
N SER A 182 7.99 -3.06 20.56
CA SER A 182 6.58 -3.44 20.60
C SER A 182 5.69 -2.23 20.87
N SER A 183 4.41 -2.37 20.52
CA SER A 183 3.41 -1.29 20.68
C SER A 183 3.30 -0.77 22.12
N ASP A 184 3.47 -1.64 23.12
CA ASP A 184 3.46 -1.31 24.56
C ASP A 184 4.82 -0.85 25.11
N GLY A 185 5.88 -0.90 24.30
CA GLY A 185 7.24 -0.57 24.69
C GLY A 185 7.87 -1.55 25.70
N ARG A 186 7.36 -2.78 25.81
CA ARG A 186 7.91 -3.81 26.70
C ARG A 186 8.93 -4.71 25.99
N LEU A 187 8.65 -5.14 24.77
CA LEU A 187 9.50 -6.05 24.01
C LEU A 187 10.37 -5.27 23.03
N LEU A 188 11.65 -5.61 22.99
CA LEU A 188 12.59 -5.10 21.99
C LEU A 188 13.10 -6.25 21.15
N ALA A 189 12.91 -6.17 19.84
CA ALA A 189 13.61 -7.01 18.88
C ALA A 189 14.87 -6.29 18.39
N VAL A 190 16.00 -7.01 18.44
CA VAL A 190 17.29 -6.55 17.94
C VAL A 190 17.80 -7.56 16.93
N ALA A 191 18.07 -7.11 15.70
CA ALA A 191 18.79 -7.91 14.73
C ALA A 191 20.27 -7.51 14.72
N GLN A 192 21.11 -8.50 14.97
CA GLN A 192 22.57 -8.41 14.82
C GLN A 192 22.97 -9.31 13.65
N GLU A 193 23.32 -8.70 12.52
CA GLU A 193 23.57 -9.39 11.24
C GLU A 193 22.38 -10.26 10.76
N ARG A 194 22.38 -11.54 11.14
CA ARG A 194 21.36 -12.55 10.83
C ARG A 194 20.78 -13.22 12.08
N THR A 195 21.22 -12.79 13.26
CA THR A 195 20.69 -13.26 14.54
C THR A 195 19.66 -12.26 15.03
N ILE A 196 18.44 -12.72 15.27
CA ILE A 196 17.37 -11.91 15.84
C ILE A 196 17.23 -12.29 17.30
N GLN A 197 17.14 -11.29 18.15
CA GLN A 197 17.02 -11.43 19.59
C GLN A 197 15.81 -10.65 20.09
N ILE A 198 15.02 -11.23 20.98
CA ILE A 198 13.90 -10.56 21.64
C ILE A 198 14.18 -10.44 23.13
N TYR A 199 14.05 -9.22 23.64
CA TYR A 199 14.24 -8.84 25.03
C TYR A 199 12.93 -8.41 25.66
N ASP A 200 12.68 -8.84 26.90
CA ASP A 200 11.68 -8.21 27.77
C ASP A 200 12.38 -7.12 28.58
N LEU A 201 12.09 -5.85 28.29
CA LEU A 201 12.80 -4.72 28.89
C LEU A 201 12.40 -4.46 30.35
N LEU A 202 11.29 -5.03 30.81
CA LEU A 202 10.82 -4.88 32.19
C LEU A 202 11.19 -6.08 33.07
N ALA A 203 11.71 -7.16 32.48
CA ALA A 203 12.25 -8.29 33.22
C ALA A 203 13.60 -7.96 33.85
N GLU A 204 14.07 -8.82 34.75
CA GLU A 204 15.38 -8.68 35.38
C GLU A 204 16.50 -8.59 34.31
N PRO A 205 17.57 -7.79 34.54
CA PRO A 205 18.65 -7.61 33.56
C PRO A 205 19.30 -8.90 33.07
N ASP A 206 19.35 -9.92 33.93
CA ASP A 206 19.91 -11.26 33.66
C ASP A 206 18.89 -12.23 33.03
N SER A 207 17.66 -11.78 32.76
CA SER A 207 16.63 -12.62 32.16
C SER A 207 17.07 -13.13 30.79
N PHE A 208 16.87 -14.42 30.50
CA PHE A 208 17.19 -15.00 29.19
C PHE A 208 16.44 -14.28 28.04
N SER A 209 17.22 -13.80 27.06
CA SER A 209 16.68 -13.37 25.77
C SER A 209 16.44 -14.59 24.87
N ILE A 210 15.45 -14.49 23.98
CA ILE A 210 15.23 -15.51 22.95
C ILE A 210 16.08 -15.09 21.76
N ASN A 211 16.82 -16.03 21.18
CA ASN A 211 17.58 -15.79 19.96
C ASN A 211 17.21 -16.81 18.89
N ARG A 212 17.29 -16.38 17.63
CA ARG A 212 17.20 -17.24 16.46
C ARG A 212 18.18 -16.75 15.41
N TYR A 213 18.91 -17.70 14.83
CA TYR A 213 19.65 -17.46 13.61
C TYR A 213 18.72 -17.64 12.41
N ALA A 214 18.52 -16.59 11.61
CA ALA A 214 17.68 -16.62 10.43
C ALA A 214 18.40 -17.29 9.26
N SER A 215 18.39 -18.62 9.20
CA SER A 215 19.00 -19.40 8.11
C SER A 215 18.42 -19.05 6.73
N SER A 216 17.13 -18.72 6.65
CA SER A 216 16.46 -18.26 5.43
C SER A 216 17.02 -16.94 4.88
N ALA A 217 17.78 -16.18 5.69
CA ALA A 217 18.47 -14.96 5.25
C ALA A 217 19.87 -15.25 4.66
N THR A 218 20.19 -16.47 4.25
CA THR A 218 21.52 -16.80 3.69
C THR A 218 21.81 -16.00 2.42
N GLY A 219 22.93 -15.28 2.41
CA GLY A 219 23.28 -14.36 1.32
C GLY A 219 22.66 -12.95 1.43
N HIS A 220 21.89 -12.69 2.49
CA HIS A 220 21.26 -11.41 2.78
C HIS A 220 21.60 -10.93 4.20
N TYR A 221 21.44 -9.64 4.44
CA TYR A 221 21.47 -9.06 5.79
C TYR A 221 20.08 -8.50 6.12
N ILE A 222 19.76 -8.43 7.40
CA ILE A 222 18.50 -7.85 7.89
C ILE A 222 18.64 -6.33 7.80
N CYS A 223 17.76 -5.65 7.08
CA CYS A 223 17.76 -4.20 6.89
C CYS A 223 16.56 -3.50 7.56
N GLY A 224 15.75 -4.26 8.31
CA GLY A 224 14.66 -3.71 9.09
C GLY A 224 13.90 -4.77 9.85
N LEU A 225 13.35 -4.36 10.98
CA LEU A 225 12.47 -5.16 11.84
C LEU A 225 11.23 -4.34 12.17
N ASP A 226 10.08 -4.98 12.24
CA ASP A 226 8.84 -4.36 12.74
C ASP A 226 7.97 -5.40 13.44
N PHE A 227 7.40 -5.04 14.59
CA PHE A 227 6.32 -5.82 15.17
C PHE A 227 5.00 -5.50 14.45
N GLU A 228 4.28 -6.53 14.03
CA GLU A 228 2.99 -6.43 13.35
C GLU A 228 1.98 -7.40 13.99
N GLN A 229 0.68 -7.18 13.76
CA GLN A 229 -0.43 -8.00 14.27
C GLN A 229 -0.42 -8.11 15.81
N ASP A 230 -0.61 -6.99 16.51
CA ASP A 230 -0.62 -6.92 17.99
C ASP A 230 0.66 -7.54 18.62
N ASP A 231 1.81 -7.23 18.02
CA ASP A 231 3.14 -7.73 18.41
C ASP A 231 3.32 -9.26 18.32
N HIS A 232 2.41 -10.01 17.68
CA HIS A 232 2.49 -11.47 17.56
C HIS A 232 3.39 -11.96 16.43
N VAL A 233 3.67 -11.09 15.47
CA VAL A 233 4.48 -11.40 14.30
C VAL A 233 5.57 -10.35 14.15
N LEU A 234 6.77 -10.81 13.80
CA LEU A 234 7.92 -9.96 13.54
C LEU A 234 8.18 -9.99 12.05
N ARG A 235 7.95 -8.85 11.38
CA ARG A 235 8.29 -8.64 9.98
C ARG A 235 9.77 -8.34 9.88
N VAL A 236 10.51 -9.25 9.25
CA VAL A 236 11.95 -9.14 9.01
C VAL A 236 12.18 -8.78 7.55
N ARG A 237 12.70 -7.58 7.32
CA ARG A 237 13.04 -7.08 5.98
C ARG A 237 14.48 -7.48 5.65
N LEU A 238 14.66 -8.13 4.50
CA LEU A 238 15.98 -8.55 4.02
C LEU A 238 16.45 -7.65 2.88
N SER A 239 17.76 -7.41 2.81
CA SER A 239 18.37 -6.57 1.77
C SER A 239 18.19 -7.11 0.34
N GLY A 240 17.88 -8.40 0.19
CA GLY A 240 17.72 -9.07 -1.10
C GLY A 240 16.42 -8.70 -1.83
N LYS A 241 16.46 -7.70 -2.71
CA LYS A 241 15.39 -7.40 -3.70
C LYS A 241 13.97 -7.36 -3.09
N GLY A 242 13.83 -6.87 -1.86
CA GLY A 242 12.54 -6.77 -1.17
C GLY A 242 11.97 -8.07 -0.58
N THR A 243 12.79 -9.08 -0.30
CA THR A 243 12.32 -10.29 0.42
C THR A 243 11.97 -9.96 1.87
N VAL A 244 10.89 -10.55 2.37
CA VAL A 244 10.38 -10.37 3.73
C VAL A 244 10.09 -11.74 4.36
N LEU A 245 10.46 -11.91 5.63
CA LEU A 245 10.11 -13.06 6.45
C LEU A 245 9.20 -12.62 7.59
N TYR A 246 8.13 -13.37 7.84
CA TYR A 246 7.27 -13.18 9.01
C TYR A 246 7.54 -14.29 10.01
N LEU A 247 8.10 -13.91 11.16
CA LEU A 247 8.41 -14.83 12.25
C LEU A 247 7.35 -14.71 13.35
N GLY A 248 7.02 -15.80 14.03
CA GLY A 248 5.89 -15.84 14.96
C GLY A 248 4.62 -16.34 14.29
N THR A 249 3.50 -16.28 15.00
CA THR A 249 2.17 -16.73 14.53
C THR A 249 1.18 -15.64 14.86
N PRO A 250 0.37 -15.17 13.89
CA PRO A 250 -0.58 -14.10 14.15
C PRO A 250 -1.64 -14.53 15.17
N ALA A 251 -2.14 -13.56 15.95
CA ALA A 251 -3.21 -13.82 16.91
C ALA A 251 -4.54 -14.16 16.22
N GLU A 252 -5.23 -15.20 16.71
CA GLU A 252 -6.59 -15.55 16.26
C GLU A 252 -7.65 -14.55 16.76
N ARG A 253 -7.38 -13.88 17.89
CA ARG A 253 -8.28 -12.88 18.51
C ARG A 253 -7.55 -11.54 18.65
N ARG A 254 -8.14 -10.49 18.08
CA ARG A 254 -7.64 -9.11 18.22
C ARG A 254 -7.73 -8.64 19.68
N GLY A 255 -6.71 -7.93 20.15
CA GLY A 255 -6.79 -7.14 21.38
C GLY A 255 -5.98 -7.62 22.58
N SER A 256 -5.18 -8.69 22.44
CA SER A 256 -4.11 -8.99 23.39
C SER A 256 -2.78 -8.86 22.69
N ASN A 257 -1.84 -8.11 23.27
CA ASN A 257 -0.47 -8.03 22.74
C ASN A 257 0.32 -9.30 23.07
N ALA A 258 1.27 -9.66 22.21
CA ALA A 258 2.11 -10.82 22.45
C ALA A 258 2.99 -10.62 23.68
N THR A 259 3.07 -11.65 24.52
CA THR A 259 3.97 -11.67 25.66
C THR A 259 5.28 -12.38 25.32
N MET A 260 6.27 -12.26 26.22
CA MET A 260 7.51 -13.02 26.11
C MET A 260 7.28 -14.55 26.08
N GLU A 261 6.17 -15.04 26.62
CA GLU A 261 5.81 -16.47 26.60
C GLU A 261 5.45 -16.94 25.18
N HIS A 262 4.69 -16.14 24.43
CA HIS A 262 4.41 -16.40 23.00
C HIS A 262 5.72 -16.55 22.23
N TRP A 263 6.62 -15.59 22.39
CA TRP A 263 7.90 -15.59 21.68
C TRP A 263 8.82 -16.76 22.04
N LYS A 264 8.74 -17.28 23.28
CA LYS A 264 9.44 -18.50 23.74
C LYS A 264 8.83 -19.79 23.19
N SER A 265 7.53 -19.77 22.88
CA SER A 265 6.78 -20.94 22.44
C SER A 265 7.21 -21.43 21.04
N LYS A 266 6.69 -22.59 20.62
CA LYS A 266 6.87 -23.10 19.26
C LYS A 266 6.26 -22.18 18.20
N ALA A 267 5.21 -21.44 18.55
CA ALA A 267 4.51 -20.48 17.70
C ALA A 267 5.20 -19.10 17.63
N GLY A 268 6.25 -18.88 18.42
CA GLY A 268 6.99 -17.62 18.53
C GLY A 268 8.17 -17.51 17.56
N LEU A 269 9.32 -17.05 18.06
CA LEU A 269 10.44 -16.62 17.19
C LEU A 269 10.97 -17.73 16.30
N LYS A 270 10.84 -19.00 16.71
CA LYS A 270 11.29 -20.19 15.98
C LYS A 270 10.39 -20.59 14.81
N HIS A 271 9.16 -20.08 14.76
CA HIS A 271 8.24 -20.32 13.66
C HIS A 271 8.41 -19.31 12.54
N THR A 272 8.20 -19.73 11.30
CA THR A 272 8.12 -18.84 10.14
C THR A 272 6.71 -18.96 9.58
N PHE A 273 5.89 -17.93 9.79
CA PHE A 273 4.52 -17.88 9.30
C PHE A 273 4.47 -17.71 7.78
N LEU A 274 5.28 -16.80 7.22
CA LEU A 274 5.31 -16.50 5.80
C LEU A 274 6.73 -16.16 5.35
N ASP A 275 7.17 -16.78 4.25
CA ASP A 275 8.40 -16.43 3.55
C ASP A 275 8.04 -15.92 2.15
N SER A 276 8.30 -14.64 1.88
CA SER A 276 7.90 -14.03 0.61
C SER A 276 8.64 -14.60 -0.59
N SER A 277 9.81 -15.22 -0.40
CA SER A 277 10.60 -15.80 -1.49
C SER A 277 10.00 -17.09 -2.06
N LEU A 278 9.14 -17.75 -1.27
CA LEU A 278 8.46 -18.99 -1.63
C LEU A 278 7.08 -18.76 -2.25
N LEU A 279 6.60 -17.50 -2.26
CA LEU A 279 5.30 -17.17 -2.81
C LEU A 279 5.31 -17.33 -4.33
N SER A 280 4.42 -18.19 -4.82
CA SER A 280 4.25 -18.43 -6.25
C SER A 280 2.80 -18.17 -6.65
N ILE A 281 2.61 -17.38 -7.71
CA ILE A 281 1.32 -17.22 -8.38
C ILE A 281 1.21 -18.38 -9.37
N LEU A 282 0.14 -19.17 -9.27
CA LEU A 282 -0.17 -20.22 -10.24
C LEU A 282 -0.72 -19.56 -11.53
N ASP A 283 0.17 -19.13 -12.42
CA ASP A 283 -0.21 -18.70 -13.77
C ASP A 283 -0.28 -19.93 -14.71
N ALA A 284 -1.33 -20.01 -15.55
CA ALA A 284 -1.60 -21.16 -16.43
C ALA A 284 -0.63 -21.30 -17.62
N SER A 285 0.15 -20.25 -17.92
CA SER A 285 1.10 -20.20 -19.04
C SER A 285 2.53 -20.33 -18.54
N THR A 286 2.95 -21.53 -18.12
CA THR A 286 4.34 -21.80 -17.73
C THR A 286 5.25 -21.86 -18.95
N ASP A 287 5.75 -20.70 -19.37
CA ASP A 287 6.99 -20.59 -20.13
C ASP A 287 8.15 -20.48 -19.10
N PRO A 288 9.06 -21.46 -19.00
CA PRO A 288 10.03 -21.58 -17.91
C PRO A 288 11.07 -20.43 -17.84
N GLY A 289 11.08 -19.53 -18.84
CA GLY A 289 11.95 -18.35 -18.88
C GLY A 289 11.40 -17.11 -18.16
N GLN A 290 10.12 -17.08 -17.78
CA GLN A 290 9.47 -15.90 -17.19
C GLN A 290 9.04 -16.14 -15.73
N MET A 291 10.02 -16.21 -14.82
CA MET A 291 9.71 -16.32 -13.40
C MET A 291 9.08 -15.03 -12.86
N VAL A 292 7.82 -15.12 -12.45
CA VAL A 292 7.11 -14.08 -11.71
C VAL A 292 7.57 -14.12 -10.25
N ARG A 293 7.93 -12.96 -9.70
CA ARG A 293 8.34 -12.82 -8.30
C ARG A 293 7.46 -11.81 -7.58
N ILE A 294 7.09 -12.14 -6.34
CA ILE A 294 6.48 -11.18 -5.40
C ILE A 294 7.57 -10.61 -4.48
N SER A 295 7.57 -9.29 -4.29
CA SER A 295 8.48 -8.59 -3.38
C SER A 295 7.75 -7.56 -2.51
N GLY A 296 8.41 -7.05 -1.47
CA GLY A 296 7.90 -5.96 -0.64
C GLY A 296 6.64 -6.33 0.14
N VAL A 297 6.42 -7.61 0.44
CA VAL A 297 5.16 -8.11 1.00
C VAL A 297 4.85 -7.52 2.38
N GLN A 298 3.63 -7.01 2.54
CA GLN A 298 3.03 -6.64 3.82
C GLN A 298 1.74 -7.40 4.07
N ILE A 299 1.66 -8.12 5.19
CA ILE A 299 0.40 -8.73 5.64
C ILE A 299 -0.52 -7.62 6.17
N LEU A 300 -1.78 -7.63 5.75
CA LEU A 300 -2.72 -6.56 6.05
C LEU A 300 -3.71 -6.99 7.14
N LYS A 301 -4.54 -7.98 6.85
CA LYS A 301 -5.54 -8.50 7.79
C LYS A 301 -6.03 -9.88 7.40
N LEU A 302 -6.60 -10.57 8.40
CA LEU A 302 -7.33 -11.82 8.20
C LEU A 302 -8.51 -11.62 7.25
N PHE A 303 -8.70 -12.55 6.33
CA PHE A 303 -9.79 -12.57 5.38
C PHE A 303 -10.09 -14.01 4.98
N GLU A 304 -11.32 -14.46 5.25
CA GLU A 304 -11.77 -15.83 4.97
C GLU A 304 -10.86 -16.91 5.59
N ASP A 305 -10.32 -17.83 4.79
CA ASP A 305 -9.46 -18.95 5.19
C ASP A 305 -7.96 -18.59 5.18
N GLY A 306 -7.65 -17.30 5.13
CA GLY A 306 -6.29 -16.83 4.99
C GLY A 306 -6.09 -15.36 5.31
N TRP A 307 -5.08 -14.78 4.68
CA TRP A 307 -4.65 -13.41 4.92
C TRP A 307 -4.58 -12.62 3.63
N LEU A 308 -5.08 -11.38 3.69
CA LEU A 308 -4.78 -10.38 2.68
C LEU A 308 -3.36 -9.87 2.86
N PHE A 309 -2.66 -9.75 1.75
CA PHE A 309 -1.36 -9.11 1.70
C PHE A 309 -1.29 -8.12 0.52
N ALA A 310 -0.49 -7.08 0.67
CA ALA A 310 -0.07 -6.24 -0.44
C ALA A 310 1.39 -6.50 -0.78
N GLY A 311 1.75 -6.36 -2.04
CA GLY A 311 3.13 -6.55 -2.49
C GLY A 311 3.33 -6.04 -3.91
N GLN A 312 4.54 -6.22 -4.42
CA GLN A 312 4.93 -5.90 -5.79
C GLN A 312 5.10 -7.17 -6.59
N ARG A 313 4.51 -7.21 -7.79
CA ARG A 313 4.73 -8.26 -8.77
C ARG A 313 5.79 -7.78 -9.77
N HIS A 314 6.83 -8.58 -9.94
CA HIS A 314 7.91 -8.36 -10.90
C HIS A 314 8.04 -9.54 -11.86
N GLY A 315 8.55 -9.29 -13.07
CA GLY A 315 8.80 -10.31 -14.08
C GLY A 315 7.55 -10.67 -14.87
N GLY A 316 7.58 -11.81 -15.57
CA GLY A 316 6.43 -12.28 -16.36
C GLY A 316 6.25 -11.57 -17.72
N GLY A 317 7.31 -10.94 -18.27
CA GLY A 317 7.20 -10.18 -19.52
C GLY A 317 6.45 -8.84 -19.40
N GLU A 318 6.00 -8.46 -18.20
CA GLU A 318 5.23 -7.24 -17.94
C GLU A 318 6.00 -6.23 -17.06
N SER A 319 5.59 -4.97 -17.14
CA SER A 319 6.01 -3.91 -16.21
C SER A 319 5.62 -4.23 -14.77
N SER A 320 6.49 -3.88 -13.82
CA SER A 320 6.25 -4.09 -12.39
C SER A 320 5.06 -3.27 -11.90
N HIS A 321 4.25 -3.85 -11.03
CA HIS A 321 3.04 -3.23 -10.49
C HIS A 321 2.74 -3.74 -9.08
N TYR A 322 1.82 -3.07 -8.39
CA TYR A 322 1.40 -3.48 -7.07
C TYR A 322 0.20 -4.43 -7.15
N ILE A 323 0.06 -5.29 -6.16
CA ILE A 323 -1.04 -6.24 -6.06
C ILE A 323 -1.64 -6.23 -4.66
N LEU A 324 -2.95 -6.43 -4.60
CA LEU A 324 -3.61 -6.99 -3.43
C LEU A 324 -3.78 -8.48 -3.69
N GLY A 325 -3.20 -9.31 -2.83
CA GLY A 325 -3.27 -10.76 -2.91
C GLY A 325 -3.91 -11.37 -1.66
N HIS A 326 -4.30 -12.63 -1.79
CA HIS A 326 -4.75 -13.47 -0.71
C HIS A 326 -3.89 -14.74 -0.68
N VAL A 327 -3.54 -15.18 0.53
CA VAL A 327 -2.81 -16.43 0.77
C VAL A 327 -3.54 -17.23 1.83
N LYS A 328 -3.82 -18.51 1.54
CA LYS A 328 -4.50 -19.39 2.50
C LYS A 328 -3.55 -19.76 3.64
N THR A 329 -4.13 -20.09 4.77
CA THR A 329 -3.38 -20.62 5.91
C THR A 329 -3.83 -22.02 6.24
N SER A 330 -2.88 -22.89 6.56
CA SER A 330 -3.15 -24.22 7.10
C SER A 330 -2.31 -24.47 8.34
N VAL A 331 -2.79 -25.40 9.15
CA VAL A 331 -2.06 -25.91 10.30
C VAL A 331 -1.04 -26.90 9.80
N LEU A 332 0.24 -26.70 10.09
CA LEU A 332 1.28 -27.67 9.72
C LEU A 332 1.02 -29.00 10.46
N ASP A 333 1.02 -30.11 9.70
CA ASP A 333 0.66 -31.47 10.14
C ASP A 333 1.44 -32.01 11.37
N ASN A 334 2.44 -31.30 11.88
CA ASN A 334 3.28 -31.72 13.00
C ASN A 334 3.41 -30.70 14.15
N THR A 335 2.84 -29.50 14.04
CA THR A 335 3.10 -28.42 15.00
C THR A 335 1.87 -27.78 15.64
N GLU A 336 0.65 -28.04 15.14
CA GLU A 336 -0.57 -27.30 15.55
C GLU A 336 -0.44 -25.77 15.37
N VAL A 337 0.55 -25.31 14.59
CA VAL A 337 0.82 -23.89 14.34
C VAL A 337 0.41 -23.53 12.92
N LEU A 338 -0.33 -22.43 12.78
CA LEU A 338 -0.75 -21.86 11.50
C LEU A 338 0.45 -21.34 10.70
N ALA A 339 0.48 -21.65 9.40
CA ALA A 339 1.44 -21.09 8.45
C ALA A 339 0.73 -20.75 7.14
N ALA A 340 1.27 -19.79 6.40
CA ALA A 340 0.77 -19.40 5.09
C ALA A 340 1.23 -20.41 4.02
N GLU A 341 0.28 -20.88 3.21
CA GLU A 341 0.53 -21.81 2.13
C GLU A 341 1.10 -21.07 0.92
N SER A 342 2.41 -21.14 0.72
CA SER A 342 3.09 -20.29 -0.28
C SER A 342 2.65 -20.51 -1.74
N ARG A 343 1.95 -21.61 -2.03
CA ARG A 343 1.46 -21.97 -3.37
C ARG A 343 -0.01 -21.61 -3.64
N THR A 344 -0.74 -21.09 -2.65
CA THR A 344 -2.18 -20.77 -2.80
C THR A 344 -2.43 -19.27 -3.01
N VAL A 345 -1.42 -18.55 -3.49
CA VAL A 345 -1.51 -17.12 -3.71
C VAL A 345 -2.47 -16.80 -4.85
N THR A 346 -3.50 -16.02 -4.54
CA THR A 346 -4.46 -15.49 -5.52
C THR A 346 -4.39 -13.97 -5.58
N VAL A 347 -4.24 -13.40 -6.78
CA VAL A 347 -4.26 -11.94 -6.99
C VAL A 347 -5.70 -11.46 -7.06
N LEU A 348 -6.11 -10.62 -6.10
CA LEU A 348 -7.46 -10.07 -6.00
C LEU A 348 -7.61 -8.74 -6.75
N ALA A 349 -6.55 -7.91 -6.73
CA ALA A 349 -6.54 -6.66 -7.47
C ALA A 349 -5.15 -6.35 -8.02
N ARG A 350 -5.11 -5.94 -9.30
CA ARG A 350 -3.95 -5.31 -9.94
C ARG A 350 -4.01 -3.79 -9.73
N LEU A 351 -2.90 -3.22 -9.27
CA LEU A 351 -2.76 -1.81 -8.92
C LEU A 351 -1.61 -1.21 -9.74
N GLU A 352 -1.93 -0.27 -10.61
CA GLU A 352 -0.98 0.15 -11.64
C GLU A 352 0.13 1.07 -11.09
N SER A 353 1.36 0.77 -11.49
CA SER A 353 2.48 1.71 -11.45
C SER A 353 2.49 2.56 -12.71
N TYR A 354 3.38 3.55 -12.78
CA TYR A 354 3.52 4.35 -14.00
C TYR A 354 3.82 3.52 -15.26
N LEU A 355 4.78 2.58 -15.16
CA LEU A 355 5.20 1.79 -16.32
C LEU A 355 4.16 0.73 -16.69
N SER A 356 3.36 0.28 -15.73
CA SER A 356 2.30 -0.69 -16.01
C SER A 356 1.00 -0.03 -16.49
N SER A 357 0.77 1.24 -16.15
CA SER A 357 -0.34 2.03 -16.70
C SER A 357 -0.07 2.62 -18.07
N TRP A 358 1.16 2.49 -18.60
CA TRP A 358 1.65 3.23 -19.76
C TRP A 358 0.67 3.20 -20.95
N ASP A 359 0.19 2.00 -21.31
CA ASP A 359 -0.74 1.79 -22.42
C ASP A 359 -2.06 2.55 -22.25
N PHE A 360 -2.56 2.65 -21.01
CA PHE A 360 -3.79 3.40 -20.71
C PHE A 360 -3.57 4.90 -20.68
N THR A 361 -2.34 5.32 -20.37
CA THR A 361 -2.01 6.72 -20.15
C THR A 361 -1.50 7.43 -21.41
N LEU A 362 -1.01 6.71 -22.42
CA LEU A 362 -0.47 7.33 -23.64
C LEU A 362 -1.50 8.16 -24.42
N GLU A 363 -2.74 7.68 -24.49
CA GLU A 363 -3.78 8.27 -25.34
C GLU A 363 -4.75 9.21 -24.57
N ALA A 364 -4.64 9.26 -23.24
CA ALA A 364 -5.53 10.07 -22.42
C ALA A 364 -5.14 11.55 -22.45
N SER A 365 -6.12 12.43 -22.71
CA SER A 365 -5.94 13.90 -22.64
C SER A 365 -6.03 14.33 -21.18
N PHE A 366 -4.88 14.46 -20.50
CA PHE A 366 -4.82 14.66 -19.06
C PHE A 366 -5.12 16.10 -18.61
N ASP A 367 -6.40 16.44 -18.48
CA ASP A 367 -6.82 17.69 -17.83
C ASP A 367 -6.59 17.67 -16.29
N CYS A 368 -6.29 16.50 -15.69
CA CYS A 368 -6.30 16.28 -14.23
C CYS A 368 -4.98 15.76 -13.61
N GLY A 369 -3.90 15.64 -14.38
CA GLY A 369 -2.60 15.17 -13.87
C GLY A 369 -2.53 13.71 -13.39
N VAL A 370 -3.57 12.92 -13.70
CA VAL A 370 -3.66 11.47 -13.49
C VAL A 370 -2.68 10.79 -14.45
N GLY A 371 -1.97 9.73 -14.02
CA GLY A 371 -1.07 8.99 -14.91
C GLY A 371 0.26 9.69 -15.22
N ILE A 372 0.52 10.89 -14.69
CA ILE A 372 1.82 11.55 -14.83
C ILE A 372 2.84 10.88 -13.90
N TRP A 373 4.09 10.73 -14.37
CA TRP A 373 5.20 10.13 -13.63
C TRP A 373 5.33 10.61 -12.18
N GLU A 374 5.20 11.91 -11.90
CA GLU A 374 5.34 12.45 -10.54
C GLU A 374 4.26 11.96 -9.57
N ASN A 375 3.06 11.65 -10.10
CA ASN A 375 1.87 11.26 -9.33
C ASN A 375 1.61 9.75 -9.34
N MET A 376 2.50 8.98 -9.97
CA MET A 376 2.39 7.53 -10.07
C MET A 376 3.51 6.85 -9.28
N PRO A 377 3.24 5.74 -8.59
CA PRO A 377 4.29 4.95 -7.95
C PRO A 377 5.15 4.24 -9.01
N SER A 378 6.40 3.94 -8.66
CA SER A 378 7.34 3.29 -9.59
C SER A 378 7.28 1.76 -9.55
N ALA A 379 6.81 1.18 -8.45
CA ALA A 379 6.89 -0.27 -8.18
C ALA A 379 8.33 -0.82 -8.28
N HIS A 380 9.29 -0.04 -7.78
CA HIS A 380 10.70 -0.42 -7.64
C HIS A 380 11.25 -0.20 -6.23
N GLU A 381 10.40 0.13 -5.26
CA GLU A 381 10.78 0.20 -3.85
C GLU A 381 11.00 -1.21 -3.29
N HIS A 382 12.00 -1.42 -2.44
CA HIS A 382 12.21 -2.76 -1.87
C HIS A 382 11.32 -3.01 -0.65
N HIS A 383 11.00 -1.96 0.10
CA HIS A 383 10.24 -2.05 1.35
C HIS A 383 9.11 -1.03 1.41
N PRO A 384 8.12 -1.11 0.50
CA PRO A 384 6.93 -0.28 0.59
C PRO A 384 6.15 -0.60 1.88
N ARG A 385 5.39 0.40 2.34
CA ARG A 385 4.41 0.21 3.40
C ARG A 385 3.01 0.27 2.83
N PHE A 386 2.14 -0.56 3.38
CA PHE A 386 0.76 -0.65 2.98
C PHE A 386 -0.17 -0.62 4.18
N THR A 387 -1.40 -0.18 3.93
CA THR A 387 -2.50 -0.35 4.86
C THR A 387 -3.79 -0.40 4.07
N ILE A 388 -4.81 -1.06 4.62
CA ILE A 388 -6.12 -1.25 3.97
C ILE A 388 -7.21 -0.70 4.86
N SER A 389 -8.22 -0.09 4.24
CA SER A 389 -9.39 0.38 4.98
C SER A 389 -10.17 -0.79 5.59
N ALA A 390 -10.93 -0.50 6.66
CA ALA A 390 -11.69 -1.51 7.39
C ALA A 390 -12.70 -2.23 6.48
N ASP A 391 -13.31 -1.49 5.56
CA ASP A 391 -14.31 -1.93 4.58
C ASP A 391 -13.73 -2.50 3.28
N ASN A 392 -12.40 -2.65 3.17
CA ASN A 392 -11.71 -3.11 1.95
C ASN A 392 -11.89 -2.23 0.71
N SER A 393 -12.35 -0.99 0.85
CA SER A 393 -12.58 -0.11 -0.29
C SER A 393 -11.32 0.62 -0.77
N PHE A 394 -10.33 0.84 0.12
CA PHE A 394 -9.11 1.56 -0.20
C PHE A 394 -7.85 0.81 0.27
N LEU A 395 -6.79 0.93 -0.53
CA LEU A 395 -5.43 0.56 -0.15
C LEU A 395 -4.53 1.79 -0.22
N ALA A 396 -3.80 2.10 0.85
CA ALA A 396 -2.79 3.13 0.84
C ALA A 396 -1.40 2.49 0.73
N LEU A 397 -0.54 3.15 -0.03
CA LEU A 397 0.83 2.74 -0.33
C LEU A 397 1.76 3.91 -0.02
N ALA A 398 2.77 3.68 0.80
CA ALA A 398 3.89 4.59 0.95
C ALA A 398 5.13 4.00 0.25
N GLU A 399 5.64 4.74 -0.74
CA GLU A 399 6.80 4.36 -1.55
C GLU A 399 7.90 5.41 -1.38
N ARG A 400 9.13 5.00 -1.09
CA ARG A 400 10.25 5.94 -1.04
C ARG A 400 10.51 6.51 -2.43
N ASP A 401 10.60 7.83 -2.52
CA ASP A 401 10.86 8.53 -3.77
C ASP A 401 12.31 8.25 -4.23
N LYS A 402 12.44 7.35 -5.20
CA LYS A 402 13.71 7.08 -5.89
C LYS A 402 13.95 7.96 -7.11
N LYS A 403 12.99 8.81 -7.49
CA LYS A 403 13.07 9.64 -8.70
C LYS A 403 14.00 10.83 -8.51
N ARG A 404 14.25 11.23 -7.25
CA ARG A 404 15.06 12.41 -6.91
C ARG A 404 16.10 12.04 -5.85
N ILE A 405 17.38 12.29 -6.15
CA ILE A 405 18.46 12.17 -5.16
C ILE A 405 18.41 13.41 -4.27
N ARG A 406 18.12 13.21 -2.98
CA ARG A 406 18.05 14.27 -1.96
C ARG A 406 18.84 13.86 -0.71
N PRO A 407 19.33 14.82 0.08
CA PRO A 407 20.09 14.54 1.30
C PRO A 407 19.26 13.83 2.39
N ALA A 408 17.94 13.99 2.37
CA ALA A 408 17.01 13.26 3.23
C ALA A 408 16.09 12.36 2.38
N PRO A 409 15.74 11.15 2.84
CA PRO A 409 14.76 10.32 2.18
C PRO A 409 13.42 11.04 2.09
N LEU A 410 12.75 10.91 0.95
CA LEU A 410 11.39 11.36 0.75
C LEU A 410 10.50 10.13 0.53
N THR A 411 9.27 10.16 1.01
CA THR A 411 8.29 9.08 0.81
C THR A 411 7.03 9.65 0.19
N GLN A 412 6.60 9.12 -0.95
CA GLN A 412 5.34 9.48 -1.60
C GLN A 412 4.21 8.60 -1.06
N LEU A 413 3.04 9.20 -0.85
CA LEU A 413 1.85 8.49 -0.38
C LEU A 413 0.80 8.43 -1.49
N PHE A 414 0.34 7.21 -1.78
CA PHE A 414 -0.64 6.90 -2.80
C PHE A 414 -1.84 6.17 -2.19
N VAL A 415 -3.01 6.36 -2.78
CA VAL A 415 -4.23 5.62 -2.43
C VAL A 415 -4.82 5.00 -3.67
N TYR A 416 -5.27 3.77 -3.58
CA TYR A 416 -6.00 3.06 -4.63
C TYR A 416 -7.42 2.75 -4.16
N ARG A 417 -8.37 2.79 -5.08
CA ARG A 417 -9.69 2.18 -4.89
C ARG A 417 -9.60 0.68 -5.20
N LEU A 418 -10.11 -0.13 -4.30
CA LEU A 418 -10.18 -1.58 -4.44
C LEU A 418 -11.56 -2.01 -4.98
N PRO A 419 -11.65 -3.15 -5.69
CA PRO A 419 -12.95 -3.73 -6.02
C PRO A 419 -13.68 -4.16 -4.74
N GLN A 420 -15.01 -4.21 -4.78
CA GLN A 420 -15.78 -4.78 -3.67
C GLN A 420 -15.45 -6.27 -3.52
N LEU A 421 -14.65 -6.59 -2.50
CA LEU A 421 -14.30 -7.96 -2.17
C LEU A 421 -15.50 -8.65 -1.53
N SER A 422 -16.08 -9.62 -2.23
CA SER A 422 -17.10 -10.52 -1.68
C SER A 422 -16.61 -11.96 -1.76
N ALA A 423 -17.05 -12.83 -0.85
CA ALA A 423 -16.69 -14.26 -0.89
C ALA A 423 -17.01 -14.93 -2.23
N ALA A 424 -18.04 -14.45 -2.94
CA ALA A 424 -18.39 -14.91 -4.28
C ALA A 424 -17.40 -14.46 -5.39
N SER A 425 -16.65 -13.38 -5.17
CA SER A 425 -15.70 -12.84 -6.15
C SER A 425 -14.41 -13.67 -6.25
N MET A 426 -14.03 -14.41 -5.20
CA MET A 426 -12.87 -15.31 -5.24
C MET A 426 -13.10 -16.55 -6.11
N ALA A 427 -14.35 -17.01 -6.25
CA ALA A 427 -14.70 -18.16 -7.10
C ALA A 427 -14.65 -17.86 -8.62
N ARG A 428 -14.54 -16.58 -9.00
CA ARG A 428 -14.56 -16.14 -10.42
C ARG A 428 -13.20 -15.77 -10.98
N VAL A 429 -12.13 -15.79 -10.18
CA VAL A 429 -10.76 -15.57 -10.66
C VAL A 429 -10.07 -16.93 -10.76
N THR A 430 -10.64 -17.82 -11.58
CA THR A 430 -9.90 -18.92 -12.18
C THR A 430 -9.02 -18.38 -13.33
N PRO A 431 -7.93 -19.07 -13.71
CA PRO A 431 -6.93 -18.57 -14.67
C PRO A 431 -7.51 -18.20 -16.06
N ASP A 432 -8.69 -18.73 -16.42
CA ASP A 432 -9.41 -18.40 -17.66
C ASP A 432 -9.74 -16.90 -17.81
N GLY A 433 -9.68 -16.13 -16.73
CA GLY A 433 -9.87 -14.69 -16.76
C GLY A 433 -8.63 -13.89 -17.17
N GLN A 434 -7.42 -14.46 -17.04
CA GLN A 434 -6.13 -13.79 -17.34
C GLN A 434 -5.77 -13.85 -18.83
N ASP A 435 -6.18 -14.89 -19.56
CA ASP A 435 -5.92 -15.03 -21.00
C ASP A 435 -6.61 -13.98 -21.88
N ARG A 436 -7.50 -13.17 -21.31
CA ARG A 436 -8.15 -12.07 -22.04
C ARG A 436 -7.42 -10.74 -21.93
N TRP A 437 -6.41 -10.63 -21.05
CA TRP A 437 -5.67 -9.39 -20.79
C TRP A 437 -4.40 -9.24 -21.65
N VAL A 438 -3.91 -10.32 -22.25
CA VAL A 438 -2.63 -10.35 -22.99
C VAL A 438 -2.81 -10.22 -24.52
N VAL A 439 -4.00 -10.48 -25.06
CA VAL A 439 -4.18 -10.73 -26.51
C VAL A 439 -4.13 -9.47 -27.41
N LYS A 440 -4.04 -8.24 -26.89
CA LYS A 440 -4.01 -7.04 -27.76
C LYS A 440 -2.64 -6.41 -28.03
N CYS A 441 -1.60 -6.66 -27.22
CA CYS A 441 -0.30 -6.02 -27.43
C CYS A 441 0.60 -6.74 -28.47
N GLU A 442 0.36 -8.02 -28.78
CA GLU A 442 1.07 -8.68 -29.89
C GLU A 442 0.61 -8.23 -31.29
N SER A 443 -0.55 -7.59 -31.39
CA SER A 443 -1.13 -7.23 -32.69
C SER A 443 -0.42 -6.05 -33.38
N LEU A 444 0.28 -5.19 -32.61
CA LEU A 444 1.05 -4.07 -33.17
C LEU A 444 2.43 -4.49 -33.72
N GLY A 445 3.02 -5.59 -33.23
CA GLY A 445 4.26 -6.15 -33.78
C GLY A 445 4.06 -6.98 -35.04
N LYS A 446 2.81 -7.43 -35.31
CA LYS A 446 2.45 -8.25 -36.49
C LYS A 446 1.79 -7.42 -37.61
N LEU A 447 1.48 -6.16 -37.36
CA LEU A 447 0.88 -5.25 -38.36
C LEU A 447 1.91 -4.64 -39.34
N GLU A 448 3.20 -4.86 -39.13
CA GLU A 448 4.24 -4.51 -40.12
C GLU A 448 4.59 -5.64 -41.10
N SER A 449 4.05 -6.86 -40.92
CA SER A 449 4.44 -8.04 -41.73
C SER A 449 3.36 -8.64 -42.63
N GLU A 450 2.09 -8.23 -42.56
CA GLU A 450 1.02 -8.84 -43.38
C GLU A 450 0.17 -7.82 -44.15
N GLN A 451 0.82 -7.09 -45.07
CA GLN A 451 0.14 -6.62 -46.28
C GLN A 451 0.24 -7.71 -47.35
N LYS A 452 -0.74 -8.63 -47.39
CA LYS A 452 -1.25 -9.31 -48.60
C LYS A 452 -2.33 -10.34 -48.26
N GLY A 453 -3.55 -10.10 -48.75
CA GLY A 453 -4.40 -11.20 -49.23
C GLY A 453 -5.77 -11.41 -48.56
N ILE A 454 -6.81 -10.83 -49.20
CA ILE A 454 -8.12 -11.45 -49.54
C ILE A 454 -9.06 -11.93 -48.41
N VAL A 455 -10.12 -11.12 -48.22
CA VAL A 455 -11.58 -11.43 -48.20
C VAL A 455 -12.03 -12.88 -47.93
N GLU A 456 -12.81 -13.08 -46.86
CA GLU A 456 -14.11 -13.80 -46.92
C GLU A 456 -14.95 -13.63 -45.64
N GLN A 457 -16.27 -13.62 -45.83
CA GLN A 457 -17.33 -13.27 -44.88
C GLN A 457 -17.56 -14.34 -43.81
N ALA A 458 -17.77 -13.96 -42.54
CA ALA A 458 -18.50 -14.78 -41.57
C ALA A 458 -19.11 -13.96 -40.41
N ALA A 459 -20.43 -14.02 -40.33
CA ALA A 459 -21.30 -13.86 -39.16
C ALA A 459 -20.89 -12.86 -38.03
N VAL A 460 -21.59 -11.73 -38.01
CA VAL A 460 -21.65 -10.78 -36.88
C VAL A 460 -22.31 -11.45 -35.68
N VAL A 461 -21.51 -12.10 -34.84
CA VAL A 461 -21.78 -12.21 -33.41
C VAL A 461 -21.22 -10.92 -32.82
N SER A 462 -22.09 -9.98 -32.44
CA SER A 462 -21.69 -8.74 -31.78
C SER A 462 -21.04 -9.08 -30.43
N LYS A 463 -19.73 -9.34 -30.44
CA LYS A 463 -18.90 -9.37 -29.24
C LYS A 463 -19.04 -7.97 -28.63
N LYS A 464 -19.84 -7.84 -27.57
CA LYS A 464 -19.90 -6.61 -26.77
C LYS A 464 -18.47 -6.18 -26.48
N MET A 465 -18.10 -4.98 -26.92
CA MET A 465 -16.80 -4.40 -26.64
C MET A 465 -16.68 -4.29 -25.12
N LYS A 466 -15.65 -4.90 -24.54
CA LYS A 466 -15.43 -4.84 -23.10
C LYS A 466 -14.35 -3.79 -22.85
N TRP A 467 -14.73 -2.67 -22.26
CA TRP A 467 -13.79 -1.65 -21.81
C TRP A 467 -13.07 -2.10 -20.54
N THR A 468 -11.84 -1.66 -20.42
CA THR A 468 -10.97 -1.92 -19.29
C THR A 468 -10.59 -0.60 -18.64
N ILE A 469 -10.87 -0.49 -17.34
CA ILE A 469 -10.49 0.65 -16.52
C ILE A 469 -9.35 0.22 -15.59
N PRO A 470 -8.15 0.83 -15.69
CA PRO A 470 -7.03 0.56 -14.82
C PRO A 470 -7.25 1.16 -13.43
N ARG A 471 -6.61 0.59 -12.41
CA ARG A 471 -6.59 1.15 -11.06
C ARG A 471 -5.39 2.06 -10.91
N ILE A 472 -5.59 3.33 -11.20
CA ILE A 472 -4.60 4.39 -11.04
C ILE A 472 -4.76 5.05 -9.67
N PRO A 473 -3.67 5.27 -8.92
CA PRO A 473 -3.77 5.84 -7.59
C PRO A 473 -4.00 7.35 -7.59
N LEU A 474 -4.49 7.84 -6.46
CA LEU A 474 -4.45 9.24 -6.07
C LEU A 474 -3.16 9.48 -5.27
N CYS A 475 -2.29 10.36 -5.77
CA CYS A 475 -1.13 10.84 -5.02
C CYS A 475 -1.59 11.89 -3.98
N LEU A 476 -1.37 11.62 -2.70
CA LEU A 476 -1.79 12.51 -1.62
C LEU A 476 -0.76 13.60 -1.33
N SER A 477 0.49 13.21 -1.11
CA SER A 477 1.62 14.13 -0.88
C SER A 477 2.96 13.40 -0.84
N THR A 478 4.03 14.17 -0.65
CA THR A 478 5.36 13.67 -0.31
C THR A 478 5.73 14.06 1.12
N LEU A 479 6.23 13.09 1.88
CA LEU A 479 6.72 13.20 3.25
C LEU A 479 8.25 13.24 3.26
N GLN A 480 8.82 13.90 4.28
CA GLN A 480 10.25 13.81 4.57
C GLN A 480 10.47 12.72 5.62
N GLY A 481 11.45 11.85 5.37
CA GLY A 481 11.69 10.66 6.18
C GLY A 481 11.05 9.40 5.60
N ASP A 482 11.45 8.26 6.15
CA ASP A 482 10.81 6.97 5.92
C ASP A 482 9.52 6.89 6.76
N VAL A 483 8.45 6.33 6.19
CA VAL A 483 7.19 6.10 6.91
C VAL A 483 7.32 4.87 7.80
N THR A 484 7.21 5.09 9.11
CA THR A 484 7.31 4.04 10.13
C THR A 484 5.97 3.36 10.37
N ASP A 485 4.87 4.11 10.29
CA ASP A 485 3.51 3.60 10.48
C ASP A 485 2.53 4.23 9.49
N LEU A 486 1.56 3.44 9.04
CA LEU A 486 0.55 3.84 8.07
C LEU A 486 -0.79 3.20 8.43
N ALA A 487 -1.81 4.01 8.68
CA ALA A 487 -3.09 3.54 9.18
C ALA A 487 -4.29 4.18 8.48
N PHE A 488 -5.36 3.40 8.35
CA PHE A 488 -6.69 3.88 7.99
C PHE A 488 -7.59 3.92 9.23
N THR A 489 -8.39 4.98 9.34
CA THR A 489 -9.51 5.04 10.27
C THR A 489 -10.76 5.52 9.54
N THR A 490 -11.85 4.77 9.67
CA THR A 490 -13.15 5.16 9.10
C THR A 490 -13.84 6.12 10.06
N ILE A 491 -14.13 7.35 9.60
CA ILE A 491 -14.84 8.35 10.42
C ILE A 491 -16.35 8.20 10.22
N ASP A 492 -16.78 8.12 8.97
CA ASP A 492 -18.17 7.91 8.60
C ASP A 492 -18.26 7.07 7.30
N ARG A 493 -19.46 6.88 6.75
CA ARG A 493 -19.67 6.07 5.52
C ARG A 493 -19.06 6.64 4.25
N ARG A 494 -18.75 7.94 4.21
CA ARG A 494 -18.25 8.69 3.04
C ARG A 494 -16.89 9.34 3.27
N THR A 495 -16.39 9.29 4.51
CA THR A 495 -15.16 9.92 4.96
C THR A 495 -14.28 8.88 5.63
N SER A 496 -13.15 8.61 4.99
CA SER A 496 -12.06 7.80 5.54
C SER A 496 -10.86 8.68 5.79
N SER A 497 -10.13 8.46 6.88
CA SER A 497 -8.86 9.15 7.13
C SER A 497 -7.68 8.21 7.02
N ILE A 498 -6.59 8.75 6.49
CA ILE A 498 -5.30 8.07 6.36
C ILE A 498 -4.29 8.87 7.17
N SER A 499 -3.58 8.20 8.08
CA SER A 499 -2.46 8.78 8.82
C SER A 499 -1.17 8.09 8.40
N ALA A 500 -0.15 8.87 8.08
CA ALA A 500 1.21 8.40 7.81
C ALA A 500 2.17 9.04 8.81
N THR A 501 2.87 8.21 9.55
CA THR A 501 3.79 8.60 10.62
C THR A 501 5.22 8.42 10.15
N THR A 502 6.03 9.47 10.28
CA THR A 502 7.49 9.41 10.20
C THR A 502 8.06 9.60 11.60
N VAL A 503 9.38 9.45 11.73
CA VAL A 503 10.07 9.69 13.01
C VAL A 503 9.82 11.09 13.60
N GLU A 504 9.59 12.09 12.75
CA GLU A 504 9.42 13.49 13.17
C GLU A 504 7.97 13.99 13.13
N THR A 505 7.14 13.47 12.24
CA THR A 505 5.80 14.03 12.00
C THR A 505 4.80 12.95 11.60
N THR A 506 3.58 13.11 12.07
CA THR A 506 2.42 12.34 11.64
C THR A 506 1.49 13.25 10.85
N ARG A 507 1.27 12.90 9.59
CA ARG A 507 0.36 13.64 8.69
C ARG A 507 -0.90 12.85 8.44
N THR A 508 -2.03 13.54 8.40
CA THR A 508 -3.35 12.92 8.22
C THR A 508 -4.10 13.56 7.05
N TRP A 509 -4.75 12.74 6.23
CA TRP A 509 -5.63 13.16 5.14
C TRP A 509 -7.02 12.60 5.36
N LEU A 510 -8.05 13.40 5.09
CA LEU A 510 -9.44 13.00 5.01
C LEU A 510 -9.81 12.81 3.54
N LEU A 511 -10.33 11.64 3.19
CA LEU A 511 -10.84 11.33 1.87
C LEU A 511 -12.35 11.47 1.89
N HIS A 512 -12.88 12.48 1.22
CA HIS A 512 -14.31 12.70 1.09
C HIS A 512 -14.83 12.16 -0.25
N GLU A 513 -15.76 11.21 -0.19
CA GLU A 513 -16.52 10.76 -1.36
C GLU A 513 -17.74 11.66 -1.59
N MET A 514 -17.77 12.35 -2.74
CA MET A 514 -18.89 13.22 -3.15
C MET A 514 -20.10 12.44 -3.63
#